data_AF-A0A7S2Y1Q6-F1
#
_entry.id   AF-A0A7S2Y1Q6-F1
#
_cell.length_a   1.000
_cell.length_b   1.000
_cell.length_c   1.000
_cell.angle_alpha   90.00
_cell.angle_beta   90.00
_cell.angle_gamma   90.00
#
_symmetry.space_group_name_H-M   'P 1'
#
loop_
_entity.id
_entity.type
_entity.pdbx_description
1 polymer ?
#
loop_
_entity_poly.entity_id
_entity_poly.type
_entity_poly.pdbx_seq_one_letter_code
_entity_poly.pdbx_strand_id
1 'polypeptide(L)'
;DGLCIHLMDTVSGAILHRSVHQAGTGPVQMVAFENWVVYSYWNAKAHRTEMGTLTLYEGFIDKHGLNPFNQPEQETTFSSFNSPPPIVLQKTFIFPHAIRSLGVTRSTHAVTSRHVLVGLHNGQVVSLDRRLLDPRRPDHNPKKDEQAEGLKRYDPFLPVTPTLVVTYGRTVERMDAIHTAPARLESTCLMLTTGLDIYSMRITPSQTFDLLAEDFNYILLVTILGGMMIATIVLRKVVKNKQLSSSWS
;
A
#
# COMPACT_ATOMS: atom_id res chain seq x y z
N ASP A 1 32.78 7.69 -7.61
CA ASP A 1 31.65 6.83 -8.03
C ASP A 1 30.52 6.96 -7.02
N GLY A 2 29.38 7.49 -7.45
CA GLY A 2 28.21 7.65 -6.60
C GLY A 2 26.95 7.68 -7.44
N LEU A 3 25.83 7.25 -6.87
CA LEU A 3 24.54 7.24 -7.53
C LEU A 3 23.81 8.56 -7.26
N CYS A 4 23.35 9.22 -8.32
CA CYS A 4 22.56 10.45 -8.21
C CYS A 4 21.17 10.22 -8.80
N ILE A 5 20.14 10.56 -8.04
CA ILE A 5 18.74 10.44 -8.44
C ILE A 5 18.16 11.84 -8.54
N HIS A 6 17.58 12.14 -9.69
CA HIS A 6 16.97 13.43 -9.99
C HIS A 6 15.49 13.24 -10.21
N LEU A 7 14.69 14.00 -9.46
CA LEU A 7 13.28 14.19 -9.77
C LEU A 7 13.19 15.47 -10.61
N MET A 8 12.70 15.34 -11.84
CA MET A 8 12.62 16.44 -12.80
C MET A 8 11.19 16.59 -13.29
N ASP A 9 10.73 17.83 -13.45
CA ASP A 9 9.51 18.12 -14.19
C ASP A 9 9.80 18.04 -15.69
N THR A 10 9.04 17.22 -16.41
CA THR A 10 9.19 17.00 -17.84
C THR A 10 8.72 18.18 -18.69
N VAL A 11 7.88 19.07 -18.13
CA VAL A 11 7.33 20.22 -18.86
C VAL A 11 8.26 21.43 -18.73
N SER A 12 8.59 21.85 -17.50
CA SER A 12 9.47 23.01 -17.27
C SER A 12 10.97 22.68 -17.37
N GLY A 13 11.34 21.42 -17.23
CA GLY A 13 12.75 20.99 -17.12
C GLY A 13 13.38 21.27 -15.74
N ALA A 14 12.59 21.77 -14.76
CA ALA A 14 13.09 22.07 -13.43
C ALA A 14 13.45 20.80 -12.65
N ILE A 15 14.59 20.81 -11.98
CA ILE A 15 14.97 19.75 -11.03
C ILE A 15 14.28 20.05 -9.70
N LEU A 16 13.29 19.23 -9.37
CA LEU A 16 12.49 19.35 -8.14
C LEU A 16 13.26 18.85 -6.92
N HIS A 17 13.98 17.73 -7.07
CA HIS A 17 14.76 17.13 -5.99
C HIS A 17 15.98 16.40 -6.52
N ARG A 18 17.07 16.44 -5.76
CA ARG A 18 18.31 15.73 -6.05
C ARG A 18 18.75 14.93 -4.82
N SER A 19 18.92 13.63 -5.01
CA SER A 19 19.42 12.72 -3.98
C SER A 19 20.75 12.11 -4.41
N VAL A 20 21.78 12.21 -3.57
CA VAL A 20 23.14 11.72 -3.87
C VAL A 20 23.55 10.65 -2.87
N HIS A 21 23.85 9.45 -3.38
CA HIS A 21 24.35 8.30 -2.62
C HIS A 21 25.81 8.06 -2.96
N GLN A 22 26.71 8.51 -2.08
CA GLN A 22 28.17 8.54 -2.32
C GLN A 22 28.81 7.16 -2.60
N ALA A 23 28.23 6.07 -2.10
CA ALA A 23 28.71 4.71 -2.34
C ALA A 23 27.65 3.83 -3.02
N GLY A 24 26.66 4.47 -3.67
CA GLY A 24 25.62 3.79 -4.41
C GLY A 24 26.11 3.32 -5.78
N THR A 25 25.86 2.06 -6.08
CA THR A 25 26.23 1.39 -7.34
C THR A 25 25.03 0.62 -7.90
N GLY A 26 25.11 0.23 -9.17
CA GLY A 26 24.09 -0.57 -9.83
C GLY A 26 24.10 -2.04 -9.40
N PRO A 27 23.06 -2.81 -9.75
CA PRO A 27 21.91 -2.41 -10.57
C PRO A 27 20.93 -1.51 -9.79
N VAL A 28 20.34 -0.54 -10.50
CA VAL A 28 19.31 0.36 -9.95
C VAL A 28 17.96 -0.03 -10.53
N GLN A 29 16.98 -0.25 -9.65
CA GLN A 29 15.59 -0.46 -10.05
C GLN A 29 14.74 0.64 -9.41
N MET A 30 13.77 1.17 -10.14
CA MET A 30 12.93 2.27 -9.67
C MET A 30 11.50 2.07 -10.10
N VAL A 31 10.57 2.49 -9.26
CA VAL A 31 9.16 2.61 -9.59
C VAL A 31 8.62 3.92 -9.04
N ALA A 32 7.91 4.66 -9.89
CA ALA A 32 7.21 5.88 -9.53
C ALA A 32 5.71 5.60 -9.64
N PHE A 33 4.95 6.01 -8.62
CA PHE A 33 3.52 5.83 -8.58
C PHE A 33 2.86 6.94 -7.79
N GLU A 34 1.86 7.60 -8.39
CA GLU A 34 1.17 8.76 -7.81
C GLU A 34 2.17 9.81 -7.32
N ASN A 35 2.21 10.09 -6.01
CA ASN A 35 3.08 11.09 -5.39
C ASN A 35 4.35 10.52 -4.74
N TRP A 36 4.74 9.27 -5.03
CA TRP A 36 5.91 8.66 -4.42
C TRP A 36 6.76 7.87 -5.40
N VAL A 37 8.03 7.71 -5.05
CA VAL A 37 9.02 6.97 -5.82
C VAL A 37 9.76 6.05 -4.87
N VAL A 38 9.89 4.78 -5.24
CA VAL A 38 10.75 3.82 -4.55
C VAL A 38 11.82 3.37 -5.52
N TYR A 39 13.06 3.37 -5.08
CA TYR A 39 14.18 2.87 -5.84
C TYR A 39 15.08 1.99 -4.98
N SER A 40 15.78 1.07 -5.61
CA SER A 40 16.77 0.21 -4.98
C SER A 40 18.12 0.37 -5.64
N TYR A 41 19.19 0.19 -4.87
CA TYR A 41 20.56 0.22 -5.33
C TYR A 41 21.46 -0.61 -4.42
N TRP A 42 22.67 -0.92 -4.90
CA TRP A 42 23.68 -1.62 -4.11
C TRP A 42 24.63 -0.61 -3.45
N ASN A 43 24.76 -0.66 -2.12
CA ASN A 43 25.72 0.17 -1.40
C ASN A 43 27.06 -0.58 -1.32
N ALA A 44 28.05 -0.13 -2.10
CA ALA A 44 29.37 -0.75 -2.19
C ALA A 44 30.20 -0.63 -0.90
N LYS A 45 29.97 0.41 -0.08
CA LYS A 45 30.69 0.60 1.19
C LYS A 45 30.14 -0.30 2.30
N ALA A 46 28.82 -0.47 2.35
CA ALA A 46 28.14 -1.26 3.38
C ALA A 46 27.85 -2.71 2.94
N HIS A 47 28.18 -3.08 1.70
CA HIS A 47 27.94 -4.39 1.10
C HIS A 47 26.50 -4.90 1.28
N ARG A 48 25.51 -4.03 1.01
CA ARG A 48 24.09 -4.36 1.20
C ARG A 48 23.19 -3.65 0.19
N THR A 49 22.03 -4.23 -0.05
CA THR A 49 20.97 -3.60 -0.86
C THR A 49 20.23 -2.57 -0.01
N GLU A 50 20.08 -1.37 -0.55
CA GLU A 50 19.31 -0.30 0.09
C GLU A 50 18.16 0.12 -0.82
N MET A 51 17.01 0.44 -0.22
CA MET A 51 15.84 0.98 -0.89
C MET A 51 15.58 2.39 -0.40
N GLY A 52 15.61 3.38 -1.30
CA GLY A 52 15.22 4.74 -0.99
C GLY A 52 13.76 4.97 -1.38
N THR A 53 13.02 5.63 -0.49
CA THR A 53 11.67 6.13 -0.77
C THR A 53 11.67 7.65 -0.76
N LEU A 54 10.99 8.23 -1.75
CA LEU A 54 10.66 9.64 -1.86
C LEU A 54 9.14 9.78 -1.85
N THR A 55 8.60 10.71 -1.06
CA THR A 55 7.18 11.10 -1.13
C THR A 55 7.10 12.60 -1.28
N LEU A 56 6.25 13.04 -2.20
CA LEU A 56 6.03 14.43 -2.53
C LEU A 56 4.76 14.92 -1.82
N TYR A 57 4.86 16.06 -1.16
CA TYR A 57 3.76 16.74 -0.49
C TYR A 57 3.63 18.17 -1.00
N GLU A 58 2.40 18.68 -0.96
CA GLU A 58 2.11 20.07 -1.25
C GLU A 58 2.20 20.89 0.04
N GLY A 59 3.20 21.76 0.12
CA GLY A 59 3.36 22.72 1.22
C GLY A 59 3.49 22.13 2.63
N PHE A 60 3.74 22.99 3.62
CA PHE A 60 3.45 22.69 5.02
C PHE A 60 2.16 23.45 5.36
N ILE A 61 1.11 22.73 5.72
CA ILE A 61 0.03 23.37 6.45
C ILE A 61 0.56 23.62 7.86
N ASP A 62 0.69 24.90 8.23
CA ASP A 62 1.13 25.27 9.56
C ASP A 62 0.25 24.58 10.62
N LYS A 63 0.80 24.29 11.80
CA LYS A 63 0.08 23.61 12.89
C LYS A 63 -1.21 24.34 13.28
N HIS A 64 -1.27 25.65 13.01
CA HIS A 64 -2.43 26.52 13.22
C HIS A 64 -3.10 26.97 11.91
N GLY A 65 -2.68 26.43 10.75
CA GLY A 65 -3.18 26.78 9.43
C GLY A 65 -4.56 26.20 9.11
N LEU A 66 -4.93 25.09 9.76
CA LEU A 66 -6.26 24.47 9.66
C LEU A 66 -7.11 24.88 10.87
N ASN A 67 -8.09 25.75 10.62
CA ASN A 67 -9.10 26.11 11.62
C ASN A 67 -10.49 25.99 10.97
N PRO A 68 -11.59 25.92 11.75
CA PRO A 68 -12.95 25.95 11.19
C PRO A 68 -13.23 27.13 10.27
N PHE A 69 -12.42 28.19 10.37
CA PHE A 69 -12.52 29.42 9.58
C PHE A 69 -11.46 29.56 8.48
N ASN A 70 -10.48 28.65 8.42
CA ASN A 70 -9.40 28.70 7.44
C ASN A 70 -9.19 27.30 6.87
N GLN A 71 -9.76 27.07 5.68
CA GLN A 71 -9.57 25.86 4.91
C GLN A 71 -8.61 26.18 3.75
N PRO A 72 -7.59 25.35 3.50
CA PRO A 72 -6.75 25.53 2.33
C PRO A 72 -7.62 25.42 1.07
N GLU A 73 -7.64 26.46 0.26
CA GLU A 73 -8.27 26.42 -1.05
C GLU A 73 -7.43 25.50 -1.93
N GLN A 74 -8.00 24.35 -2.30
CA GLN A 74 -7.34 23.43 -3.21
C GLN A 74 -7.76 23.79 -4.63
N GLU A 75 -6.79 24.26 -5.43
CA GLU A 75 -7.05 24.56 -6.83
C GLU A 75 -7.39 23.27 -7.58
N THR A 76 -8.44 23.31 -8.39
CA THR A 76 -8.85 22.16 -9.23
C THR A 76 -8.01 22.02 -10.50
N THR A 77 -7.15 23.00 -10.77
CA THR A 77 -6.30 23.09 -11.96
C THR A 77 -4.84 23.08 -11.56
N PHE A 78 -4.03 22.23 -12.19
CA PHE A 78 -2.59 22.15 -11.99
C PHE A 78 -1.84 22.67 -13.23
N SER A 79 -0.82 23.50 -13.03
CA SER A 79 0.05 23.99 -14.10
C SER A 79 1.51 23.92 -13.66
N SER A 80 2.31 23.13 -14.37
CA SER A 80 3.74 22.94 -14.09
C SER A 80 4.57 24.23 -14.02
N PHE A 81 4.13 25.32 -14.67
CA PHE A 81 4.86 26.60 -14.68
C PHE A 81 4.52 27.51 -13.49
N ASN A 82 3.34 27.36 -12.91
CA ASN A 82 2.82 28.25 -11.87
C ASN A 82 2.76 27.58 -10.50
N SER A 83 2.70 26.25 -10.46
CA SER A 83 2.58 25.51 -9.22
C SER A 83 3.87 25.57 -8.40
N PRO A 84 3.78 25.73 -7.06
CA PRO A 84 4.95 25.74 -6.18
C PRO A 84 5.64 24.37 -6.19
N PRO A 85 6.97 24.32 -5.98
CA PRO A 85 7.69 23.05 -5.92
C PRO A 85 7.22 22.20 -4.73
N PRO A 86 7.11 20.88 -4.90
CA PRO A 86 6.66 19.99 -3.83
C PRO A 86 7.75 19.80 -2.77
N ILE A 87 7.31 19.51 -1.55
CA ILE A 87 8.18 19.15 -0.44
C ILE A 87 8.44 17.66 -0.50
N VAL A 88 9.72 17.28 -0.62
CA VAL A 88 10.12 15.88 -0.75
C VAL A 88 10.58 15.34 0.60
N LEU A 89 9.83 14.37 1.12
CA LEU A 89 10.27 13.56 2.25
C LEU A 89 11.00 12.33 1.73
N GLN A 90 12.22 12.11 2.23
CA GLN A 90 13.07 11.02 1.83
C GLN A 90 13.44 10.16 3.04
N LYS A 91 13.42 8.84 2.86
CA LYS A 91 14.00 7.89 3.83
C LYS A 91 14.57 6.67 3.12
N THR A 92 15.61 6.10 3.69
CA THR A 92 16.29 4.92 3.14
C THR A 92 16.07 3.73 4.05
N PHE A 93 15.89 2.55 3.48
CA PHE A 93 15.71 1.28 4.15
C PHE A 93 16.75 0.28 3.63
N ILE A 94 17.03 -0.75 4.41
CA ILE A 94 17.92 -1.86 4.10
C ILE A 94 17.05 -3.05 3.72
N PHE A 95 17.37 -3.66 2.58
CA PHE A 95 16.69 -4.84 2.11
C PHE A 95 17.65 -6.05 2.16
N PRO A 96 17.25 -7.19 2.76
CA PRO A 96 18.17 -8.29 3.03
C PRO A 96 18.59 -9.10 1.79
N HIS A 97 17.89 -8.95 0.66
CA HIS A 97 18.13 -9.73 -0.56
C HIS A 97 18.54 -8.84 -1.74
N ALA A 98 19.06 -9.45 -2.80
CA ALA A 98 19.29 -8.77 -4.06
C ALA A 98 17.96 -8.57 -4.82
N ILE A 99 17.71 -7.33 -5.25
CA ILE A 99 16.50 -6.94 -5.99
C ILE A 99 16.81 -6.95 -7.48
N ARG A 100 15.95 -7.61 -8.25
CA ARG A 100 16.10 -7.73 -9.70
C ARG A 100 15.15 -6.82 -10.47
N SER A 101 13.91 -6.69 -10.01
CA SER A 101 12.91 -5.78 -10.58
C SER A 101 11.95 -5.29 -9.49
N LEU A 102 11.29 -4.16 -9.77
CA LEU A 102 10.28 -3.56 -8.92
C LEU A 102 8.99 -3.37 -9.72
N GLY A 103 7.85 -3.52 -9.05
CA GLY A 103 6.52 -3.19 -9.55
C GLY A 103 5.65 -2.65 -8.43
N VAL A 104 4.47 -2.14 -8.78
CA VAL A 104 3.49 -1.61 -7.80
C VAL A 104 2.11 -2.14 -8.14
N THR A 105 1.32 -2.49 -7.14
CA THR A 105 -0.06 -2.94 -7.35
C THR A 105 -0.97 -1.80 -7.82
N ARG A 106 -1.85 -2.10 -8.79
CA ARG A 106 -2.77 -1.13 -9.39
C ARG A 106 -4.20 -1.63 -9.31
N SER A 107 -5.10 -0.75 -8.91
CA SER A 107 -6.55 -0.99 -8.82
C SER A 107 -7.31 0.11 -9.57
N THR A 108 -8.60 -0.11 -9.83
CA THR A 108 -9.41 0.79 -10.66
C THR A 108 -9.58 2.18 -10.04
N HIS A 109 -9.91 2.24 -8.75
CA HIS A 109 -10.24 3.47 -8.05
C HIS A 109 -9.16 3.91 -7.06
N ALA A 110 -8.03 3.21 -7.02
CA ALA A 110 -6.94 3.51 -6.10
C ALA A 110 -7.29 3.45 -4.59
N VAL A 111 -8.36 2.72 -4.22
CA VAL A 111 -8.85 2.66 -2.84
C VAL A 111 -8.09 1.61 -2.02
N THR A 112 -7.75 0.47 -2.62
CA THR A 112 -6.97 -0.58 -1.94
C THR A 112 -5.56 -0.10 -1.61
N SER A 113 -5.00 -0.59 -0.49
CA SER A 113 -3.61 -0.36 -0.09
C SER A 113 -2.64 -0.70 -1.22
N ARG A 114 -1.66 0.17 -1.43
CA ARG A 114 -0.62 -0.04 -2.43
C ARG A 114 0.48 -0.92 -1.86
N HIS A 115 0.87 -1.93 -2.62
CA HIS A 115 2.01 -2.77 -2.30
C HIS A 115 3.08 -2.61 -3.37
N VAL A 116 4.33 -2.52 -2.93
CA VAL A 116 5.50 -2.60 -3.80
C VAL A 116 5.83 -4.08 -3.97
N LEU A 117 5.78 -4.53 -5.21
CA LEU A 117 6.17 -5.88 -5.61
C LEU A 117 7.67 -5.86 -5.86
N VAL A 118 8.42 -6.57 -5.03
CA VAL A 118 9.87 -6.70 -5.11
C VAL A 118 10.18 -8.08 -5.63
N GLY A 119 10.69 -8.14 -6.85
CA GLY A 119 11.11 -9.40 -7.40
C GLY A 119 12.60 -9.64 -7.11
N LEU A 120 12.87 -10.76 -6.47
CA LEU A 120 14.16 -11.15 -5.93
C LEU A 120 15.00 -11.85 -7.00
N HIS A 121 16.31 -11.91 -6.76
CA HIS A 121 17.23 -12.65 -7.63
C HIS A 121 16.98 -14.17 -7.63
N ASN A 122 16.36 -14.73 -6.57
CA ASN A 122 16.00 -16.15 -6.49
C ASN A 122 14.69 -16.49 -7.24
N GLY A 123 14.18 -15.56 -8.05
CA GLY A 123 12.95 -15.74 -8.85
C GLY A 123 11.64 -15.64 -8.07
N GLN A 124 11.68 -15.32 -6.77
CA GLN A 124 10.46 -15.11 -5.98
C GLN A 124 10.04 -13.63 -6.03
N VAL A 125 8.74 -13.39 -5.91
CA VAL A 125 8.19 -12.04 -5.75
C VAL A 125 7.67 -11.86 -4.33
N VAL A 126 8.12 -10.79 -3.69
CA VAL A 126 7.69 -10.35 -2.36
C VAL A 126 6.76 -9.16 -2.50
N SER A 127 5.65 -9.17 -1.77
CA SER A 127 4.72 -8.05 -1.71
C SER A 127 4.92 -7.27 -0.41
N LEU A 128 5.42 -6.04 -0.52
CA LEU A 128 5.65 -5.15 0.62
C LEU A 128 4.57 -4.08 0.67
N ASP A 129 3.90 -3.93 1.81
CA ASP A 129 3.00 -2.81 2.05
C ASP A 129 3.76 -1.47 1.96
N ARG A 130 3.24 -0.52 1.18
CA ARG A 130 3.79 0.84 1.06
C ARG A 130 3.95 1.55 2.40
N ARG A 131 3.14 1.21 3.41
CA ARG A 131 3.25 1.76 4.78
C ARG A 131 4.56 1.40 5.47
N LEU A 132 5.19 0.27 5.11
CA LEU A 132 6.52 -0.07 5.62
C LEU A 132 7.61 0.82 5.04
N LEU A 133 7.42 1.30 3.81
CA LEU A 133 8.36 2.13 3.08
C LEU A 133 8.11 3.63 3.25
N ASP A 134 7.27 4.03 4.21
CA ASP A 134 6.89 5.42 4.41
C ASP A 134 8.03 6.26 5.01
N PRO A 135 8.45 7.37 4.35
CA PRO A 135 9.49 8.24 4.89
C PRO A 135 9.06 9.02 6.15
N ARG A 136 7.75 9.13 6.43
CA ARG A 136 7.23 9.80 7.63
C ARG A 136 7.39 8.98 8.91
N ARG A 137 7.84 7.72 8.83
CA ARG A 137 8.03 6.86 10.00
C ARG A 137 9.00 7.52 11.00
N PRO A 138 8.58 7.79 12.25
CA PRO A 138 9.41 8.50 13.22
C PRO A 138 10.56 7.62 13.74
N ASP A 139 11.71 8.21 14.05
CA ASP A 139 12.83 7.48 14.68
C ASP A 139 12.57 7.19 16.18
N HIS A 140 11.66 7.97 16.76
CA HIS A 140 11.17 7.83 18.12
C HIS A 140 9.93 6.92 18.19
N ASN A 141 9.49 6.60 19.40
CA ASN A 141 8.22 5.90 19.57
C ASN A 141 7.08 6.80 19.07
N PRO A 142 6.13 6.27 18.26
CA PRO A 142 5.09 7.09 17.64
C PRO A 142 4.28 7.86 18.67
N LYS A 143 4.02 9.12 18.40
CA LYS A 143 3.06 9.93 19.17
C LYS A 143 1.63 9.47 18.90
N LYS A 144 0.68 9.90 19.72
CA LYS A 144 -0.74 9.54 19.57
C LYS A 144 -1.29 9.88 18.18
N ASP A 145 -0.93 11.05 17.64
CA ASP A 145 -1.39 11.49 16.32
C ASP A 145 -0.80 10.62 15.19
N GLU A 146 0.52 10.34 15.26
CA GLU A 146 1.21 9.46 14.30
C GLU A 146 0.68 8.01 14.37
N GLN A 147 0.34 7.54 15.57
CA GLN A 147 -0.26 6.24 15.79
C GLN A 147 -1.69 6.16 15.24
N ALA A 148 -2.45 7.25 15.32
CA ALA A 148 -3.79 7.33 14.73
C ALA A 148 -3.74 7.23 13.19
N GLU A 149 -2.69 7.75 12.54
CA GLU A 149 -2.43 7.55 11.10
C GLU A 149 -1.90 6.13 10.77
N GLY A 150 -1.53 5.34 11.79
CA GLY A 150 -0.96 4.01 11.65
C GLY A 150 0.53 4.00 11.30
N LEU A 151 1.27 5.09 11.58
CA LEU A 151 2.72 5.13 11.41
C LEU A 151 3.40 4.25 12.46
N LYS A 152 4.35 3.44 11.99
CA LYS A 152 5.20 2.61 12.84
C LYS A 152 6.55 3.29 13.03
N ARG A 153 7.17 3.11 14.19
CA ARG A 153 8.56 3.51 14.43
C ARG A 153 9.44 3.04 13.28
N TYR A 154 10.31 3.90 12.81
CA TYR A 154 11.26 3.58 11.76
C TYR A 154 12.17 2.44 12.20
N ASP A 155 12.24 1.44 11.32
CA ASP A 155 13.20 0.36 11.39
C ASP A 155 13.92 0.34 10.04
N PRO A 156 15.25 0.54 10.00
CA PRO A 156 15.99 0.49 8.75
C PRO A 156 15.91 -0.89 8.11
N PHE A 157 15.77 -1.98 8.85
CA PHE A 157 15.73 -3.32 8.28
C PHE A 157 14.30 -3.71 7.89
N LEU A 158 14.10 -4.02 6.61
CA LEU A 158 12.80 -4.48 6.15
C LEU A 158 12.63 -5.98 6.40
N PRO A 159 11.55 -6.39 7.12
CA PRO A 159 11.31 -7.79 7.38
C PRO A 159 10.82 -8.49 6.10
N VAL A 160 11.59 -9.46 5.62
CA VAL A 160 11.17 -10.35 4.52
C VAL A 160 10.77 -11.69 5.11
N THR A 161 9.48 -11.84 5.37
CA THR A 161 8.89 -13.08 5.88
C THR A 161 8.37 -13.93 4.71
N PRO A 162 8.45 -15.27 4.77
CA PRO A 162 7.90 -16.14 3.72
C PRO A 162 6.42 -15.89 3.40
N THR A 163 5.64 -15.39 4.36
CA THR A 163 4.23 -15.00 4.16
C THR A 163 4.02 -13.83 3.21
N LEU A 164 5.06 -13.03 2.95
CA LEU A 164 5.04 -11.92 1.99
C LEU A 164 5.35 -12.38 0.56
N VAL A 165 5.83 -13.63 0.37
CA VAL A 165 6.15 -14.18 -0.94
C VAL A 165 4.86 -14.56 -1.67
N VAL A 166 4.57 -13.88 -2.77
CA VAL A 166 3.32 -14.09 -3.53
C VAL A 166 3.40 -15.26 -4.50
N THR A 167 4.60 -15.72 -4.86
CA THR A 167 4.75 -16.82 -5.83
C THR A 167 4.57 -18.22 -5.21
N TYR A 168 4.25 -18.33 -3.91
CA TYR A 168 3.88 -19.57 -3.19
C TYR A 168 4.68 -20.84 -3.57
N GLY A 169 6.00 -20.70 -3.76
CA GLY A 169 6.91 -21.81 -4.09
C GLY A 169 7.22 -21.99 -5.59
N ARG A 170 6.64 -21.17 -6.46
CA ARG A 170 7.09 -21.03 -7.86
C ARG A 170 8.19 -19.97 -7.93
N THR A 171 9.21 -20.24 -8.72
CA THR A 171 10.26 -19.28 -9.07
C THR A 171 10.10 -18.89 -10.54
N VAL A 172 10.38 -17.62 -10.83
CA VAL A 172 10.40 -17.05 -12.17
C VAL A 172 11.85 -16.75 -12.48
N GLU A 173 12.49 -17.58 -13.30
CA GLU A 173 13.91 -17.42 -13.58
C GLU A 173 14.16 -16.16 -14.42
N ARG A 174 15.26 -15.47 -14.11
CA ARG A 174 15.70 -14.24 -14.79
C ARG A 174 14.56 -13.25 -15.01
N MET A 175 13.80 -12.97 -13.95
CA MET A 175 12.71 -12.00 -14.02
C MET A 175 13.24 -10.61 -14.44
N ASP A 176 12.65 -10.05 -15.49
CA ASP A 176 13.02 -8.79 -16.09
C ASP A 176 12.08 -7.65 -15.66
N ALA A 177 10.77 -7.90 -15.61
CA ALA A 177 9.78 -6.90 -15.22
C ALA A 177 8.58 -7.50 -14.47
N ILE A 178 7.91 -6.65 -13.68
CA ILE A 178 6.66 -6.95 -13.00
C ILE A 178 5.61 -5.97 -13.50
N HIS A 179 4.62 -6.49 -14.21
CA HIS A 179 3.49 -5.73 -14.71
C HIS A 179 2.28 -5.98 -13.81
N THR A 180 1.49 -4.93 -13.60
CA THR A 180 0.25 -5.01 -12.83
C THR A 180 -0.88 -4.34 -13.59
N ALA A 181 -2.05 -4.96 -13.53
CA ALA A 181 -3.27 -4.46 -14.13
C ALA A 181 -4.42 -4.51 -13.11
N PRO A 182 -5.32 -3.52 -13.11
CA PRO A 182 -6.50 -3.56 -12.26
C PRO A 182 -7.43 -4.70 -12.68
N ALA A 183 -8.04 -5.38 -11.70
CA ALA A 183 -9.13 -6.31 -11.96
C ALA A 183 -10.49 -5.58 -11.90
N ARG A 184 -11.58 -6.30 -12.16
CA ARG A 184 -12.95 -5.75 -12.01
C ARG A 184 -13.30 -5.42 -10.55
N LEU A 185 -12.74 -6.19 -9.63
CA LEU A 185 -12.90 -6.01 -8.19
C LEU A 185 -11.79 -5.09 -7.70
N GLU A 186 -12.13 -4.11 -6.87
CA GLU A 186 -11.18 -3.10 -6.38
C GLU A 186 -10.15 -3.70 -5.42
N SER A 187 -10.55 -4.76 -4.68
CA SER A 187 -9.65 -5.49 -3.80
C SER A 187 -8.58 -6.31 -4.52
N THR A 188 -8.74 -6.53 -5.83
CA THR A 188 -7.95 -7.48 -6.61
C THR A 188 -7.14 -6.80 -7.71
N CYS A 189 -5.90 -7.24 -7.87
CA CYS A 189 -4.98 -6.81 -8.93
C CYS A 189 -4.45 -8.04 -9.67
N LEU A 190 -4.26 -7.94 -10.98
CA LEU A 190 -3.59 -8.95 -11.78
C LEU A 190 -2.10 -8.62 -11.83
N MET A 191 -1.25 -9.53 -11.37
CA MET A 191 0.20 -9.45 -11.52
C MET A 191 0.64 -10.39 -12.64
N LEU A 192 1.49 -9.88 -13.53
CA LEU A 192 2.21 -10.62 -14.54
C LEU A 192 3.71 -10.33 -14.40
N THR A 193 4.50 -11.36 -14.11
CA THR A 193 5.96 -11.28 -14.09
C THR A 193 6.50 -11.86 -15.39
N THR A 194 7.43 -11.15 -16.02
CA THR A 194 8.08 -11.55 -17.27
C THR A 194 9.58 -11.70 -17.03
N GLY A 195 10.20 -12.68 -17.69
CA GLY A 195 11.62 -13.01 -17.59
C GLY A 195 11.97 -14.12 -18.57
N LEU A 196 12.78 -15.09 -18.15
CA LEU A 196 12.90 -16.35 -18.89
C LEU A 196 11.55 -17.09 -18.90
N ASP A 197 10.88 -17.09 -17.74
CA ASP A 197 9.54 -17.63 -17.56
C ASP A 197 8.50 -16.51 -17.44
N ILE A 198 7.25 -16.85 -17.75
CA ILE A 198 6.10 -15.96 -17.57
C ILE A 198 5.20 -16.55 -16.49
N TYR A 199 4.87 -15.75 -15.49
CA TYR A 199 4.00 -16.17 -14.40
C TYR A 199 2.96 -15.09 -14.10
N SER A 200 1.72 -15.51 -13.87
CA SER A 200 0.60 -14.61 -13.64
C SER A 200 -0.23 -15.07 -12.45
N MET A 201 -0.66 -14.13 -11.62
CA MET A 201 -1.55 -14.42 -10.49
C MET A 201 -2.43 -13.22 -10.13
N ARG A 202 -3.45 -13.47 -9.31
CA ARG A 202 -4.24 -12.44 -8.64
C ARG A 202 -3.61 -12.10 -7.29
N ILE A 203 -3.46 -10.82 -6.99
CA ILE A 203 -2.97 -10.31 -5.71
C ILE A 203 -4.08 -9.46 -5.08
N THR A 204 -4.25 -9.59 -3.77
CA THR A 204 -5.24 -8.83 -2.99
C THR A 204 -4.54 -8.07 -1.86
N PRO A 205 -4.04 -6.85 -2.11
CA PRO A 205 -3.23 -6.09 -1.15
C PRO A 205 -3.90 -5.87 0.20
N SER A 206 -5.18 -5.49 0.20
CA SER A 206 -5.98 -5.23 1.41
C SER A 206 -6.91 -6.38 1.79
N GLN A 207 -6.62 -7.61 1.35
CA GLN A 207 -7.58 -8.72 1.37
C GLN A 207 -8.84 -8.43 0.54
N THR A 208 -9.70 -9.43 0.38
CA THR A 208 -10.92 -9.33 -0.42
C THR A 208 -12.06 -8.68 0.37
N PHE A 209 -12.12 -7.34 0.39
CA PHE A 209 -13.17 -6.59 1.10
C PHE A 209 -14.46 -6.41 0.29
N ASP A 210 -14.43 -6.67 -1.01
CA ASP A 210 -15.57 -6.58 -1.94
C ASP A 210 -16.14 -7.96 -2.34
N LEU A 211 -15.62 -9.03 -1.73
CA LEU A 211 -16.13 -10.39 -1.84
C LEU A 211 -16.48 -10.93 -0.46
N LEU A 212 -17.49 -11.80 -0.42
CA LEU A 212 -17.77 -12.59 0.76
C LEU A 212 -16.63 -13.60 0.96
N ALA A 213 -16.22 -13.81 2.21
CA ALA A 213 -15.15 -14.75 2.53
C ALA A 213 -15.51 -16.17 2.06
N GLU A 214 -14.51 -16.91 1.55
CA GLU A 214 -14.73 -18.27 1.03
C GLU A 214 -15.18 -19.25 2.14
N ASP A 215 -14.78 -18.99 3.39
CA ASP A 215 -15.10 -19.76 4.59
C ASP A 215 -16.37 -19.26 5.31
N PHE A 216 -17.18 -18.41 4.66
CA PHE A 216 -18.39 -17.88 5.26
C PHE A 216 -19.40 -18.99 5.61
N ASN A 217 -19.85 -19.02 6.86
CA ASN A 217 -20.75 -20.06 7.35
C ASN A 217 -22.22 -19.75 7.00
N TYR A 218 -22.62 -20.09 5.77
CA TYR A 218 -24.00 -19.94 5.30
C TYR A 218 -25.01 -20.75 6.12
N ILE A 219 -24.62 -21.92 6.64
CA ILE A 219 -25.50 -22.78 7.43
C ILE A 219 -25.88 -22.07 8.73
N LEU A 220 -24.91 -21.47 9.42
CA LEU A 220 -25.15 -20.70 10.64
C LEU A 220 -26.06 -19.51 10.38
N LEU A 221 -25.82 -18.75 9.29
CA LEU A 221 -26.65 -17.62 8.91
C LEU A 221 -28.12 -18.03 8.72
N VAL A 222 -28.36 -19.06 7.91
CA VAL A 222 -29.72 -19.58 7.64
C VAL A 222 -30.36 -20.11 8.92
N THR A 223 -29.59 -20.78 9.79
CA THR A 223 -30.09 -21.30 11.06
C THR A 223 -30.53 -20.17 12.00
N ILE A 224 -29.74 -19.11 12.13
CA ILE A 224 -30.09 -17.94 12.97
C ILE A 224 -31.33 -17.24 12.42
N LEU A 225 -31.39 -17.00 11.10
CA LEU A 225 -32.54 -16.37 10.45
C LEU A 225 -33.82 -17.18 10.64
N GLY A 226 -33.75 -18.50 10.43
CA GLY A 226 -34.86 -19.42 10.67
C GLY A 226 -35.29 -19.45 12.13
N GLY A 227 -34.33 -19.54 13.06
CA GLY A 227 -34.57 -19.47 14.50
C GLY A 227 -35.26 -18.18 14.94
N MET A 228 -34.79 -17.02 14.44
CA MET A 228 -35.41 -15.72 14.71
C MET A 228 -36.83 -15.61 14.15
N MET A 229 -37.09 -16.15 12.96
CA MET A 229 -38.43 -16.17 12.38
C MET A 229 -39.39 -16.99 13.24
N ILE A 230 -39.00 -18.21 13.63
CA ILE A 230 -39.81 -19.08 14.49
C ILE A 230 -40.06 -18.42 15.84
N ALA A 231 -39.00 -17.89 16.48
CA ALA A 231 -39.10 -17.19 17.76
C ALA A 231 -40.09 -16.02 17.69
N THR A 232 -40.05 -15.23 16.61
CA THR A 232 -40.96 -14.10 16.41
C THR A 232 -42.42 -14.54 16.28
N ILE A 233 -42.70 -15.65 15.57
CA ILE A 233 -44.06 -16.20 15.41
C ILE A 233 -44.60 -16.68 16.76
N VAL A 234 -43.79 -17.43 17.51
CA VAL A 234 -44.15 -17.95 18.83
C VAL A 234 -44.40 -16.78 19.79
N LEU A 235 -43.49 -15.80 19.82
CA LEU A 235 -43.59 -14.66 20.71
C LEU A 235 -44.82 -13.79 20.38
N ARG A 236 -45.14 -13.57 19.10
CA ARG A 236 -46.38 -12.88 18.68
C ARG A 236 -47.63 -13.58 19.21
N LYS A 237 -47.67 -14.91 19.15
CA LYS A 237 -48.81 -15.69 19.65
C LYS A 237 -48.94 -15.56 21.16
N VAL A 238 -47.82 -15.67 21.90
CA VAL A 238 -47.79 -15.50 23.36
C VAL A 238 -48.23 -14.09 23.77
N VAL A 239 -47.70 -13.06 23.09
CA VAL A 239 -48.05 -11.66 23.37
C VAL A 239 -49.53 -11.37 23.10
N LYS A 240 -50.09 -11.83 21.98
CA LYS A 240 -51.52 -11.67 21.68
C LYS A 240 -52.39 -12.28 22.76
N ASN A 241 -52.07 -13.50 23.19
CA ASN A 241 -52.81 -14.16 24.26
C ASN A 241 -52.71 -13.42 25.60
N LYS A 242 -51.51 -12.91 25.94
CA LYS A 242 -51.29 -12.14 27.17
C LYS A 242 -52.01 -10.79 27.14
N GLN A 243 -51.98 -10.08 26.01
CA GLN A 243 -52.73 -8.83 25.83
C GLN A 243 -54.23 -9.04 25.95
N LEU A 244 -54.77 -10.09 25.31
CA LEU A 244 -56.17 -10.44 25.44
C LEU A 244 -56.55 -10.71 26.91
N SER A 245 -55.77 -11.53 27.62
CA SER A 245 -56.02 -11.79 29.05
C SER A 245 -55.98 -10.53 29.90
N SER A 246 -55.09 -9.58 29.62
CA SER A 246 -54.97 -8.33 30.37
C SER A 246 -56.04 -7.30 30.03
N SER A 247 -56.62 -7.34 28.83
CA SER A 247 -57.73 -6.44 28.45
C SER A 247 -59.08 -6.94 28.97
N TRP A 248 -59.19 -8.21 29.35
CA TRP A 248 -60.41 -8.84 29.83
C TRP A 248 -60.44 -9.01 31.37
N SER A 249 -59.34 -8.67 32.05
CA SER A 249 -59.32 -8.42 33.49
C SER A 249 -59.64 -6.96 33.78
#